data_AF-A0A9C7G931-F1
#
_entry.id   AF-A0A9C7G931-F1
#
_cell.length_a   1.000
_cell.length_b   1.000
_cell.length_c   1.000
_cell.angle_alpha   90.00
_cell.angle_beta   90.00
_cell.angle_gamma   90.00
#
_symmetry.space_group_name_H-M   'P 1'
#
loop_
_entity.id
_entity.type
_entity.pdbx_description
1 polymer ?
#
loop_
_entity_poly.entity_id
_entity_poly.type
_entity_poly.pdbx_seq_one_letter_code
_entity_poly.pdbx_strand_id
1 'polypeptide(L)'
;MEVKITGLDDILQNLMRLNLNETVENKALTEAGKVIKTAIESESKFGNRSRGIYKNNIKLRRPKDGEVIIHSSKAYHGHIIEFGRSGGSIITKKGKKITWGPTAPNPVFARGFESSKNEAKEAMIAEIQKGLGL
;
A
#
# COMPACT_ATOMS: atom_id res chain seq x y z
N MET A 1 -4.62 7.35 28.58
CA MET A 1 -5.86 7.00 27.85
C MET A 1 -5.45 6.07 26.72
N GLU A 2 -5.74 4.79 26.84
CA GLU A 2 -5.36 3.78 25.85
C GLU A 2 -6.64 3.31 25.17
N VAL A 3 -6.82 3.68 23.90
CA VAL A 3 -7.97 3.23 23.10
C VAL A 3 -7.61 1.86 22.55
N LYS A 4 -8.11 0.80 23.20
CA LYS A 4 -7.88 -0.58 22.74
C LYS A 4 -8.70 -0.85 21.48
N ILE A 5 -7.98 -1.16 20.40
CA ILE A 5 -8.51 -1.56 19.09
C ILE A 5 -8.86 -3.06 19.16
N THR A 6 -9.91 -3.41 19.89
CA THR A 6 -10.45 -4.78 19.90
C THR A 6 -11.78 -4.86 19.15
N GLY A 7 -12.61 -3.82 19.23
CA GLY A 7 -13.93 -3.82 18.61
C GLY A 7 -13.94 -3.87 17.07
N LEU A 8 -13.00 -3.20 16.38
CA LEU A 8 -12.99 -3.16 14.92
C LEU A 8 -12.72 -4.55 14.30
N ASP A 9 -11.76 -5.28 14.87
CA ASP A 9 -11.41 -6.62 14.41
C ASP A 9 -12.54 -7.62 14.68
N ASP A 10 -13.19 -7.50 15.84
CA ASP A 10 -14.37 -8.31 16.19
C ASP A 10 -15.56 -8.01 15.26
N ILE A 11 -15.82 -6.73 14.94
CA ILE A 11 -16.86 -6.32 14.00
C ILE A 11 -16.57 -6.90 12.61
N LEU A 12 -15.34 -6.77 12.12
CA LEU A 12 -14.94 -7.29 10.81
C LEU A 12 -15.09 -8.81 10.74
N GLN A 13 -14.65 -9.53 11.78
CA GLN A 13 -14.84 -10.99 11.85
C GLN A 13 -16.32 -11.38 11.87
N ASN A 14 -17.15 -10.66 12.62
CA ASN A 14 -18.59 -10.93 12.67
C ASN A 14 -19.27 -10.63 11.33
N LEU A 15 -18.87 -9.58 10.63
CA LEU A 15 -19.38 -9.23 9.31
C LEU A 15 -18.93 -10.23 8.23
N MET A 16 -17.70 -10.74 8.30
CA MET A 16 -17.20 -11.78 7.39
C MET A 16 -17.86 -13.15 7.61
N ARG A 17 -18.40 -13.41 8.80
CA ARG A 17 -19.19 -14.61 9.09
C ARG A 17 -20.59 -14.55 8.47
N LEU A 18 -21.08 -13.36 8.14
CA LEU A 18 -22.28 -13.22 7.32
C LEU A 18 -21.91 -13.61 5.89
N ASN A 19 -22.76 -14.35 5.18
CA ASN A 19 -22.52 -14.68 3.77
C ASN A 19 -22.57 -13.38 2.94
N LEU A 20 -21.43 -12.73 2.79
CA LEU A 20 -21.28 -11.54 2.00
C LEU A 20 -21.40 -11.90 0.52
N ASN A 21 -22.14 -11.08 -0.21
CA ASN A 21 -22.12 -11.16 -1.65
C ASN A 21 -20.74 -10.72 -2.15
N GLU A 22 -20.15 -11.47 -3.08
CA GLU A 22 -18.84 -11.20 -3.68
C GLU A 22 -18.71 -9.75 -4.20
N THR A 23 -19.83 -9.17 -4.65
CA THR A 23 -19.88 -7.76 -5.08
C THR A 23 -19.64 -6.76 -3.95
N VAL A 24 -20.21 -7.02 -2.77
CA VAL A 24 -20.05 -6.19 -1.56
C VAL A 24 -18.63 -6.33 -1.02
N GLU A 25 -18.14 -7.56 -0.97
CA GLU A 25 -16.77 -7.86 -0.54
C GLU A 25 -15.73 -7.16 -1.44
N ASN A 26 -15.84 -7.34 -2.75
CA ASN A 26 -14.94 -6.71 -3.72
C ASN A 26 -14.97 -5.17 -3.61
N LYS A 27 -16.14 -4.58 -3.35
CA LYS A 27 -16.28 -3.14 -3.18
C LYS A 27 -15.62 -2.65 -1.89
N ALA A 28 -15.86 -3.34 -0.78
CA ALA A 28 -15.25 -3.01 0.51
C ALA A 28 -13.72 -3.11 0.47
N LEU A 29 -13.19 -4.18 -0.13
CA LEU A 29 -11.75 -4.35 -0.34
C LEU A 29 -11.15 -3.25 -1.24
N THR A 30 -11.89 -2.84 -2.27
CA THR A 30 -11.45 -1.76 -3.18
C THR A 30 -11.37 -0.42 -2.46
N GLU A 31 -12.36 -0.07 -1.63
CA GLU A 31 -12.34 1.18 -0.86
C GLU A 31 -11.24 1.19 0.19
N ALA A 32 -11.08 0.10 0.95
CA ALA A 32 -9.97 -0.06 1.90
C ALA A 32 -8.61 0.10 1.20
N GLY A 33 -8.45 -0.52 0.03
CA GLY A 33 -7.22 -0.39 -0.76
C GLY A 33 -6.99 1.02 -1.31
N LYS A 34 -8.03 1.80 -1.62
CA LYS A 34 -7.89 3.21 -2.03
C LYS A 34 -7.37 4.09 -0.89
N VAL A 35 -7.84 3.85 0.34
CA VAL A 35 -7.35 4.55 1.55
C VAL A 35 -5.85 4.28 1.71
N ILE A 36 -5.45 3.01 1.74
CA ILE A 36 -4.04 2.62 1.88
C ILE A 36 -3.19 3.18 0.73
N LYS A 37 -3.68 3.10 -0.51
CA LYS A 37 -3.00 3.66 -1.67
C LYS A 37 -2.73 5.16 -1.47
N THR A 38 -3.72 5.92 -1.01
CA THR A 38 -3.60 7.38 -0.78
C THR A 38 -2.57 7.68 0.30
N ALA A 39 -2.50 6.86 1.35
CA ALA A 39 -1.48 6.98 2.39
C ALA A 39 -0.06 6.68 1.87
N ILE A 40 0.12 5.64 1.04
CA ILE A 40 1.42 5.34 0.41
C ILE A 40 1.84 6.50 -0.52
N GLU A 41 0.88 7.07 -1.25
CA GLU A 41 1.13 8.23 -2.10
C GLU A 41 1.53 9.48 -1.31
N SER A 42 1.00 9.68 -0.09
CA SER A 42 1.34 10.83 0.77
C SER A 42 2.71 10.67 1.44
N GLU A 43 3.10 9.43 1.77
CA GLU A 43 4.42 9.07 2.29
C GLU A 43 5.53 9.17 1.22
N SER A 44 5.17 9.22 -0.06
CA SER A 44 6.08 9.33 -1.21
C SER A 44 6.69 10.73 -1.39
N LYS A 45 7.25 11.31 -0.31
CA LYS A 45 7.81 12.68 -0.26
C LYS A 45 9.21 12.78 -0.91
N PHE A 46 9.33 12.35 -2.17
CA PHE A 46 10.56 12.52 -2.95
C PHE A 46 10.70 13.94 -3.50
N GLY A 47 11.84 14.28 -4.11
CA GLY A 47 12.01 15.52 -4.86
C GLY A 47 10.97 15.66 -5.98
N ASN A 48 10.62 16.91 -6.34
CA ASN A 48 9.45 17.24 -7.18
C ASN A 48 9.33 16.41 -8.47
N ARG A 49 10.45 16.09 -9.16
CA ARG A 49 10.44 15.26 -10.39
C ARG A 49 10.15 13.78 -10.11
N SER A 50 10.78 13.21 -9.09
CA SER A 50 10.67 11.78 -8.75
C SER A 50 9.34 11.45 -8.08
N ARG A 51 8.74 12.42 -7.38
CA ARG A 51 7.45 12.29 -6.69
C ARG A 51 6.33 11.93 -7.67
N GLY A 52 6.20 12.67 -8.77
CA GLY A 52 5.16 12.40 -9.76
C GLY A 52 5.29 11.02 -10.40
N ILE A 53 6.52 10.63 -10.75
CA ILE A 53 6.79 9.33 -11.38
C ILE A 53 6.48 8.18 -10.41
N TYR A 54 6.91 8.27 -9.15
CA TYR A 54 6.65 7.21 -8.17
C TYR A 54 5.16 7.10 -7.86
N LYS A 55 4.52 8.23 -7.51
CA LYS A 55 3.11 8.31 -7.18
C LYS A 55 2.22 7.74 -8.28
N ASN A 56 2.46 8.13 -9.52
CA ASN A 56 1.66 7.67 -10.67
C ASN A 56 1.79 6.17 -10.95
N ASN A 57 2.86 5.54 -10.47
CA ASN A 57 3.11 4.11 -10.62
C ASN A 57 2.62 3.26 -9.45
N ILE A 58 2.14 3.87 -8.35
CA ILE A 58 1.44 3.13 -7.30
C ILE A 58 0.06 2.74 -7.84
N LYS A 59 -0.17 1.45 -8.03
CA LYS A 59 -1.39 0.89 -8.60
C LYS A 59 -2.05 -0.06 -7.61
N LEU A 60 -3.38 0.06 -7.53
CA LEU A 60 -4.25 -0.90 -6.88
C LEU A 60 -4.73 -1.89 -7.93
N ARG A 61 -4.52 -3.19 -7.69
CA ARG A 61 -5.11 -4.25 -8.51
C ARG A 61 -6.54 -4.50 -8.08
N ARG A 62 -7.36 -4.96 -9.03
CA ARG A 62 -8.72 -5.42 -8.73
C ARG A 62 -8.65 -6.52 -7.67
N PRO A 63 -9.56 -6.51 -6.68
CA PRO A 63 -9.64 -7.59 -5.72
C PRO A 63 -9.79 -8.94 -6.41
N LYS A 64 -9.10 -9.95 -5.90
CA LYS A 64 -9.22 -11.33 -6.34
C LYS A 64 -8.96 -12.24 -5.14
N ASP A 65 -9.74 -13.30 -5.01
CA ASP A 65 -9.56 -14.32 -3.97
C ASP A 65 -9.58 -13.72 -2.53
N GLY A 66 -10.41 -12.69 -2.31
CA GLY A 66 -10.53 -12.00 -1.01
C GLY A 66 -9.41 -10.99 -0.70
N GLU A 67 -8.50 -10.73 -1.64
CA GLU A 67 -7.33 -9.88 -1.42
C GLU A 67 -7.25 -8.70 -2.39
N VAL A 68 -6.72 -7.57 -1.91
CA VAL A 68 -6.33 -6.41 -2.74
C VAL A 68 -4.85 -6.17 -2.64
N ILE A 69 -4.21 -6.02 -3.81
CA ILE A 69 -2.77 -5.83 -3.93
C ILE A 69 -2.47 -4.41 -4.40
N ILE A 70 -1.65 -3.71 -3.63
CA ILE A 70 -1.08 -2.41 -4.00
C ILE A 70 0.39 -2.62 -4.35
N HIS A 71 0.84 -2.10 -5.49
CA HIS A 71 2.21 -2.29 -5.97
C HIS A 71 2.73 -1.07 -6.73
N SER A 72 4.05 -0.89 -6.74
CA SER A 72 4.72 0.24 -7.39
C SER A 72 4.91 0.09 -8.91
N SER A 73 4.29 -0.92 -9.53
CA SER A 73 4.32 -1.19 -10.98
C SER A 73 5.72 -0.97 -11.62
N LYS A 74 5.82 -0.09 -12.63
CA LYS A 74 7.06 0.26 -13.34
C LYS A 74 7.80 1.46 -12.72
N ALA A 75 7.60 1.77 -11.44
CA ALA A 75 8.33 2.84 -10.78
C ALA A 75 9.85 2.55 -10.84
N TYR A 76 10.57 3.34 -11.63
CA TYR A 76 12.01 3.21 -11.77
C TYR A 76 12.68 3.36 -10.40
N HIS A 77 13.48 2.36 -10.01
CA HIS A 77 14.13 2.23 -8.70
C HIS A 77 13.20 2.08 -7.48
N GLY A 78 11.92 1.72 -7.65
CA GLY A 78 11.05 1.52 -6.48
C GLY A 78 11.54 0.47 -5.48
N HIS A 79 12.14 -0.62 -5.96
CA HIS A 79 12.77 -1.61 -5.09
C HIS A 79 13.94 -1.03 -4.27
N ILE A 80 14.69 -0.06 -4.81
CA ILE A 80 15.80 0.58 -4.09
C ILE A 80 15.26 1.50 -3.01
N ILE A 81 14.13 2.16 -3.27
CA ILE A 81 13.45 2.97 -2.27
C ILE A 81 12.97 2.09 -1.13
N GLU A 82 12.28 0.99 -1.41
CA GLU A 82 11.70 0.14 -0.37
C GLU A 82 12.74 -0.68 0.41
N PHE A 83 13.75 -1.23 -0.27
CA PHE A 83 14.68 -2.19 0.31
C PHE A 83 16.12 -1.68 0.45
N GLY A 84 16.39 -0.48 -0.06
CA GLY A 84 17.75 0.05 -0.13
C GLY A 84 18.59 -0.66 -1.19
N ARG A 85 19.90 -0.42 -1.14
CA ARG A 85 20.88 -1.19 -1.92
C ARG A 85 22.23 -1.19 -1.21
N SER A 86 23.00 -2.26 -1.40
CA SER A 86 24.40 -2.28 -1.03
C SER A 86 25.23 -1.37 -1.95
N GLY A 87 26.38 -0.91 -1.43
CA GLY A 87 27.38 -0.23 -2.26
C GLY A 87 27.98 -1.18 -3.29
N GLY A 88 28.40 -0.65 -4.43
CA GLY A 88 28.92 -1.46 -5.53
C GLY A 88 29.59 -0.64 -6.62
N SER A 89 30.15 -1.34 -7.59
CA SER A 89 30.70 -0.69 -8.78
C SER A 89 30.50 -1.55 -10.01
N ILE A 90 30.21 -0.91 -11.15
CA ILE A 90 30.17 -1.56 -12.46
C ILE A 90 31.10 -0.84 -13.42
N ILE A 91 31.80 -1.61 -14.25
CA ILE A 91 32.55 -1.07 -15.39
C ILE A 91 31.61 -1.12 -16.59
N THR A 92 31.31 0.05 -17.15
CA THR A 92 30.49 0.16 -18.36
C THR A 92 31.19 -0.46 -19.55
N LYS A 93 30.45 -0.78 -20.62
CA LYS A 93 31.01 -1.28 -21.89
C LYS A 93 32.10 -0.37 -22.50
N LYS A 94 32.14 0.91 -22.11
CA LYS A 94 33.15 1.91 -22.52
C LYS A 94 34.35 2.00 -21.56
N GLY A 95 34.50 1.05 -20.63
CA GLY A 95 35.61 1.02 -19.65
C GLY A 95 35.44 1.98 -18.47
N LYS A 96 34.39 2.80 -18.42
CA LYS A 96 34.16 3.73 -17.29
C LYS A 96 33.64 2.98 -16.07
N LYS A 97 34.35 3.09 -14.94
CA LYS A 97 33.90 2.60 -13.63
C LYS A 97 32.88 3.57 -13.02
N ILE A 98 31.70 3.05 -12.68
CA ILE A 98 30.66 3.75 -11.94
C ILE A 98 30.57 3.09 -10.58
N THR A 99 30.77 3.87 -9.52
CA THR A 99 30.66 3.44 -8.12
C THR A 99 29.44 4.08 -7.48
N TRP A 100 28.75 3.34 -6.63
CA TRP A 100 27.70 3.88 -5.77
C TRP A 100 27.91 3.40 -4.33
N GLY A 101 27.57 4.27 -3.38
CA GLY A 101 27.57 3.94 -1.96
C GLY A 101 26.33 3.13 -1.57
N PRO A 102 26.33 2.52 -0.37
CA PRO A 102 25.15 1.90 0.20
C PRO A 102 24.04 2.95 0.37
N THR A 103 22.80 2.54 0.15
CA THR A 103 21.62 3.39 0.32
C THR A 103 20.67 2.67 1.26
N ALA A 104 20.32 3.33 2.38
CA ALA A 104 19.38 2.79 3.34
C ALA A 104 17.96 2.66 2.73
N PRO A 105 17.18 1.66 3.15
CA PRO A 105 15.78 1.55 2.77
C PRO A 105 14.96 2.72 3.31
N ASN A 106 13.96 3.09 2.54
CA ASN A 106 12.93 4.07 2.87
C ASN A 106 11.56 3.46 2.56
N PRO A 107 11.03 2.57 3.42
CA PRO A 107 9.89 1.72 3.10
C PRO A 107 8.57 2.51 3.12
N VAL A 108 8.20 3.10 2.00
CA VAL A 108 7.00 3.93 1.85
C VAL A 108 5.75 3.09 1.98
N PHE A 109 5.76 1.87 1.44
CA PHE A 109 4.59 0.98 1.50
C PHE A 109 4.28 0.56 2.93
N ALA A 110 5.30 0.16 3.70
CA ALA A 110 5.12 -0.24 5.08
C ALA A 110 4.59 0.91 5.94
N ARG A 111 5.17 2.12 5.80
CA ARG A 111 4.69 3.29 6.55
C ARG A 111 3.27 3.68 6.18
N GLY A 112 2.96 3.74 4.89
CA GLY A 112 1.62 4.08 4.41
C GLY A 112 0.58 3.07 4.88
N PHE A 113 0.90 1.78 4.89
CA PHE A 113 0.04 0.74 5.45
C PHE A 113 -0.17 0.93 6.95
N GLU A 114 0.92 1.04 7.72
CA GLU A 114 0.84 1.17 9.18
C GLU A 114 0.06 2.42 9.63
N SER A 115 0.21 3.54 8.91
CA SER A 115 -0.50 4.77 9.23
C SER A 115 -2.00 4.74 8.90
N SER A 116 -2.41 3.91 7.92
CA SER A 116 -3.78 3.92 7.39
C SER A 116 -4.57 2.65 7.65
N LYS A 117 -3.96 1.61 8.25
CA LYS A 117 -4.61 0.31 8.49
C LYS A 117 -5.94 0.42 9.25
N ASN A 118 -6.06 1.35 10.20
CA ASN A 118 -7.29 1.53 10.97
C ASN A 118 -8.38 2.20 10.14
N GLU A 119 -8.03 3.28 9.43
CA GLU A 119 -8.94 4.00 8.53
C GLU A 119 -9.42 3.09 7.38
N ALA A 120 -8.54 2.22 6.87
CA ALA A 120 -8.89 1.24 5.86
C ALA A 120 -9.88 0.18 6.39
N LYS A 121 -9.74 -0.26 7.65
CA LYS A 121 -10.71 -1.14 8.31
C LYS A 121 -12.06 -0.46 8.48
N GLU A 122 -12.08 0.80 8.90
CA GLU A 122 -13.32 1.58 9.03
C GLU A 122 -14.04 1.75 7.69
N ALA A 123 -13.31 2.09 6.63
CA ALA A 123 -13.85 2.18 5.27
C ALA A 123 -14.42 0.83 4.79
N MET A 124 -13.75 -0.28 5.12
CA MET A 124 -14.22 -1.63 4.80
C MET A 124 -15.53 -1.95 5.53
N ILE A 125 -15.60 -1.70 6.83
CA ILE A 125 -16.80 -1.94 7.65
C ILE A 125 -17.97 -1.11 7.13
N ALA A 126 -17.75 0.18 6.84
CA ALA A 126 -18.78 1.07 6.33
C ALA A 126 -19.37 0.58 4.99
N GLU A 127 -18.54 0.11 4.06
CA GLU A 127 -19.03 -0.45 2.79
C GLU A 127 -19.75 -1.79 2.96
N ILE A 128 -19.30 -2.64 3.89
CA ILE A 128 -19.99 -3.89 4.21
C ILE A 128 -21.36 -3.62 4.83
N GLN A 129 -21.45 -2.72 5.83
CA GLN A 129 -22.72 -2.32 6.46
C GLN A 129 -23.71 -1.79 5.42
N LYS A 130 -23.24 -0.90 4.55
CA LYS A 130 -24.03 -0.36 3.44
C LYS A 130 -24.51 -1.45 2.47
N GLY A 131 -23.67 -2.44 2.17
CA GLY A 131 -24.02 -3.58 1.32
C GLY A 131 -25.02 -4.54 1.97
N LEU A 132 -25.06 -4.60 3.29
CA LEU A 132 -26.00 -5.39 4.08
C LEU A 132 -27.30 -4.62 4.45
N GLY A 133 -27.38 -3.32 4.14
CA GLY A 133 -28.52 -2.48 4.47
C GLY A 133 -28.61 -2.07 5.95
N LEU A 134 -27.46 -2.04 6.63
CA LEU A 134 -27.30 -1.61 8.04
C LEU A 134 -26.86 -0.16 8.14
#